data_AF-A0A958DKJ5-F1
#
_entry.id   AF-A0A958DKJ5-F1
#
_cell.length_a   1.000
_cell.length_b   1.000
_cell.length_c   1.000
_cell.angle_alpha   90.00
_cell.angle_beta   90.00
_cell.angle_gamma   90.00
#
_symmetry.space_group_name_H-M   'P 1'
#
loop_
_entity.id
_entity.type
_entity.pdbx_description
1 polymer ?
#
loop_
_entity_poly.entity_id
_entity_poly.type
_entity_poly.pdbx_seq_one_letter_code
_entity_poly.pdbx_strand_id
1 'polypeptide(L)'
;ELGYLAPDSAGQMQYISLLSQLAPEDRNFNNIWKIHTFPGGVYFRSSTHLFLWAEGQMRVWKPGNEFHRSFFVHNTFYIREIGVGLLRMVGDALQPVAGGERFADNRLDLMLPLDAHDILIGTRADGLLRFDGSAFHPFPTEADNFLRENQLYDGAVLPNGDFALATLRGGVAIIDQAGRFLQRLDKNSGLLDNTVWSVYPDRQGGLWLALNSGLARVEIPAPLTKFTETQGIGSSTEALLRHQGRLYAATGLGVYYLAPPAAPGDTPVFRPVSGIAAQSWSLLPAGRSLLAATSNGVYQIENDRAVPLLDGLCFVLYQSQFDSTRIYAGLIDGLGILQFLNGRWRFSGRVPGISEEIRSIAEDPDGALWLGTQFQGALRVKLPPGKPVSELDETLLQVTRFGQTHHLPEGEVNVYPVNRRVRFATSQGLRSFDAHRQIFLADSSLGTLLADTAYAIHRLVEDGRGRVWVERGKENSLDIAVLEPEAGGGYHWQKSPLLRMNDLRPAWVIYPEPG
;
A
#
# COMPACT_ATOMS: atom_id res chain seq x y z
N GLU A 1 4.57 17.06 -41.82
CA GLU A 1 5.30 15.80 -42.15
C GLU A 1 4.49 14.60 -41.68
N LEU A 2 4.52 13.50 -42.42
CA LEU A 2 4.04 12.19 -41.98
C LEU A 2 5.02 11.13 -42.49
N GLY A 3 5.33 10.12 -41.69
CA GLY A 3 6.43 9.20 -41.96
C GLY A 3 6.70 8.23 -40.82
N TYR A 4 7.77 7.47 -40.93
CA TYR A 4 8.17 6.45 -39.95
C TYR A 4 9.68 6.44 -39.76
N LEU A 5 10.14 5.89 -38.62
CA LEU A 5 11.56 5.69 -38.36
C LEU A 5 11.96 4.29 -38.85
N ALA A 6 13.09 4.19 -39.56
CA ALA A 6 13.70 2.92 -39.94
C ALA A 6 15.22 2.96 -39.77
N PRO A 7 15.86 1.84 -39.39
CA PRO A 7 17.31 1.80 -39.27
C PRO A 7 17.99 1.91 -40.65
N ASP A 8 19.09 2.63 -40.71
CA ASP A 8 20.02 2.56 -41.85
C ASP A 8 20.89 1.29 -41.80
N SER A 9 21.83 1.15 -42.74
CA SER A 9 22.74 0.00 -42.80
C SER A 9 23.66 -0.13 -41.59
N ALA A 10 23.81 0.92 -40.78
CA ALA A 10 24.56 0.93 -39.52
C ALA A 10 23.66 0.75 -38.29
N GLY A 11 22.34 0.59 -38.47
CA GLY A 11 21.38 0.43 -37.39
C GLY A 11 20.89 1.74 -36.75
N GLN A 12 21.24 2.91 -37.30
CA GLN A 12 20.78 4.19 -36.77
C GLN A 12 19.38 4.51 -37.29
N MET A 13 18.45 4.86 -36.40
CA MET A 13 17.07 5.19 -36.79
C MET A 13 17.02 6.51 -37.56
N GLN A 14 16.61 6.44 -38.81
CA GLN A 14 16.41 7.58 -39.71
C GLN A 14 14.92 7.82 -39.94
N TYR A 15 14.53 9.09 -40.04
CA TYR A 15 13.16 9.46 -40.42
C TYR A 15 12.96 9.36 -41.93
N ILE A 16 12.00 8.52 -42.33
CA ILE A 16 11.56 8.37 -43.70
C ILE A 16 10.24 9.12 -43.87
N SER A 17 10.30 10.26 -44.56
CA SER A 17 9.11 11.03 -44.92
C SER A 17 8.32 10.32 -46.01
N LEU A 18 7.00 10.30 -45.84
CA LEU A 18 6.03 9.80 -46.81
C LEU A 18 5.36 10.94 -47.60
N LEU A 19 5.78 12.20 -47.44
CA LEU A 19 5.17 13.33 -48.17
C LEU A 19 5.30 13.20 -49.70
N SER A 20 6.37 12.58 -50.19
CA SER A 20 6.55 12.33 -51.63
C SER A 20 5.54 11.32 -52.19
N GLN A 21 4.91 10.51 -51.33
CA GLN A 21 3.86 9.57 -51.67
C GLN A 21 2.47 10.23 -51.72
N LEU A 22 2.39 11.53 -51.43
CA LEU A 22 1.16 12.33 -51.52
C LEU A 22 1.13 13.17 -52.78
N ALA A 23 -0.07 13.28 -53.37
CA ALA A 23 -0.37 14.29 -54.37
C ALA A 23 -0.15 15.70 -53.79
N PRO A 24 0.34 16.68 -54.57
CA PRO A 24 0.65 18.03 -54.08
C PRO A 24 -0.48 18.71 -53.29
N GLU A 25 -1.72 18.52 -53.73
CA GLU A 25 -2.94 19.05 -53.11
C GLU A 25 -3.23 18.46 -51.72
N ASP A 26 -2.74 17.26 -51.43
CA ASP A 26 -2.95 16.57 -50.17
C ASP A 26 -1.83 16.81 -49.15
N ARG A 27 -0.79 17.57 -49.50
CA ARG A 27 0.37 17.83 -48.63
C ARG A 27 0.08 18.86 -47.53
N ASN A 28 -0.99 19.65 -47.66
CA ASN A 28 -1.40 20.65 -46.67
C ASN A 28 -2.49 20.10 -45.73
N PHE A 29 -2.11 19.18 -44.86
CA PHE A 29 -3.02 18.51 -43.91
C PHE A 29 -2.89 19.00 -42.46
N ASN A 30 -2.07 20.03 -42.21
CA ASN A 30 -1.75 20.54 -40.87
C ASN A 30 -1.15 19.44 -39.96
N ASN A 31 -1.69 19.24 -38.75
CA ASN A 31 -1.15 18.30 -37.77
C ASN A 31 -1.71 16.89 -37.94
N ILE A 32 -0.83 15.88 -37.84
CA ILE A 32 -1.26 14.50 -37.57
C ILE A 32 -1.55 14.38 -36.08
N TRP A 33 -2.82 14.14 -35.74
CA TRP A 33 -3.29 14.09 -34.36
C TRP A 33 -3.33 12.67 -33.78
N LYS A 34 -3.41 11.64 -34.62
CA LYS A 34 -3.36 10.24 -34.17
C LYS A 34 -2.84 9.34 -35.30
N ILE A 35 -2.07 8.34 -34.88
CA ILE A 35 -1.55 7.28 -35.75
C ILE A 35 -2.07 5.96 -35.20
N HIS A 36 -2.59 5.10 -36.07
CA HIS A 36 -3.03 3.75 -35.72
C HIS A 36 -2.27 2.74 -36.58
N THR A 37 -1.59 1.80 -35.93
CA THR A 37 -0.88 0.72 -36.60
C THR A 37 -1.68 -0.58 -36.49
N PHE A 38 -1.71 -1.35 -37.57
CA PHE A 38 -2.32 -2.67 -37.61
C PHE A 38 -1.58 -3.53 -38.66
N PRO A 39 -1.77 -4.86 -38.69
CA PRO A 39 -1.01 -5.72 -39.61
C PRO A 39 -1.12 -5.33 -41.09
N GLY A 40 -2.22 -4.71 -41.50
CA GLY A 40 -2.46 -4.27 -42.89
C GLY A 40 -1.97 -2.86 -43.22
N GLY A 41 -1.37 -2.11 -42.29
CA GLY A 41 -0.82 -0.79 -42.58
C GLY A 41 -0.88 0.21 -41.43
N VAL A 42 -0.75 1.49 -41.77
CA VAL A 42 -0.73 2.60 -40.82
C VAL A 42 -1.69 3.70 -41.24
N TYR A 43 -2.66 4.01 -40.38
CA TYR A 43 -3.50 5.18 -40.55
C TYR A 43 -2.84 6.41 -39.91
N PHE A 44 -2.81 7.51 -40.64
CA PHE A 44 -2.46 8.83 -40.11
C PHE A 44 -3.68 9.74 -40.23
N ARG A 45 -4.13 10.31 -39.11
CA ARG A 45 -5.33 11.16 -39.08
C ARG A 45 -4.94 12.59 -38.75
N SER A 46 -5.28 13.51 -39.65
CA SER A 46 -5.33 14.95 -39.37
C SER A 46 -6.77 15.43 -39.22
N SER A 47 -6.96 16.74 -39.03
CA SER A 47 -8.30 17.35 -39.05
C SER A 47 -8.94 17.38 -40.44
N THR A 48 -8.12 17.43 -41.50
CA THR A 48 -8.58 17.64 -42.88
C THR A 48 -8.40 16.42 -43.77
N HIS A 49 -7.65 15.40 -43.33
CA HIS A 49 -7.32 14.23 -44.10
C HIS A 49 -7.22 12.99 -43.21
N LEU A 50 -7.61 11.85 -43.77
CA LEU A 50 -7.23 10.53 -43.30
C LEU A 50 -6.34 9.90 -44.36
N PHE A 51 -5.18 9.40 -43.94
CA PHE A 51 -4.23 8.70 -44.79
C PHE A 51 -4.12 7.25 -44.36
N LEU A 52 -3.99 6.33 -45.30
CA LEU A 52 -3.59 4.95 -45.06
C LEU A 52 -2.36 4.63 -45.90
N TRP A 53 -1.25 4.36 -45.22
CA TRP A 53 -0.04 3.81 -45.82
C TRP A 53 -0.07 2.29 -45.70
N ALA A 54 -0.18 1.60 -46.82
CA ALA A 54 -0.20 0.14 -46.90
C ALA A 54 0.43 -0.31 -48.21
N GLU A 55 1.23 -1.39 -48.17
CA GLU A 55 1.80 -2.02 -49.37
C GLU A 55 2.58 -1.05 -50.30
N GLY A 56 3.22 -0.03 -49.72
CA GLY A 56 3.97 0.97 -50.49
C GLY A 56 3.11 2.01 -51.19
N GLN A 57 1.80 2.06 -50.91
CA GLN A 57 0.85 3.01 -51.51
C GLN A 57 0.14 3.84 -50.45
N MET A 58 -0.20 5.08 -50.83
CA MET A 58 -1.01 5.96 -50.00
C MET A 58 -2.45 6.02 -50.51
N ARG A 59 -3.39 5.82 -49.60
CA ARG A 59 -4.81 6.13 -49.80
C ARG A 59 -5.22 7.33 -48.95
N VAL A 60 -6.12 8.16 -49.47
CA VAL A 60 -6.47 9.45 -48.87
C VAL A 60 -7.99 9.63 -48.86
N TRP A 61 -8.54 10.05 -47.73
CA TRP A 61 -9.94 10.47 -47.58
C TRP A 61 -10.02 11.87 -46.99
N LYS A 62 -10.99 12.67 -47.44
CA LYS A 62 -11.26 14.02 -46.95
C LYS A 62 -12.66 14.07 -46.31
N PRO A 63 -12.83 14.74 -45.17
CA PRO A 63 -14.14 14.92 -44.56
C PRO A 63 -14.98 15.91 -45.38
N GLY A 64 -16.30 15.88 -45.20
CA GLY A 64 -17.16 16.98 -45.62
C GLY A 64 -16.97 18.23 -44.76
N ASN A 65 -16.60 18.05 -43.48
CA ASN A 65 -16.29 19.14 -42.55
C ASN A 65 -14.90 18.99 -41.89
N GLU A 66 -14.82 18.29 -40.74
CA GLU A 66 -13.55 18.10 -40.02
C GLU A 66 -13.51 16.75 -39.31
N PHE A 67 -12.41 16.00 -39.47
CA PHE A 67 -12.13 14.83 -38.66
C PHE A 67 -11.60 15.20 -37.28
N HIS A 68 -12.21 14.69 -36.21
CA HIS A 68 -11.86 15.10 -34.85
C HIS A 68 -11.15 14.02 -34.02
N ARG A 69 -11.67 12.78 -33.98
CA ARG A 69 -11.08 11.67 -33.21
C ARG A 69 -11.14 10.40 -34.04
N SER A 70 -10.15 9.52 -33.88
CA SER A 70 -10.12 8.22 -34.55
C SER A 70 -9.68 7.11 -33.61
N PHE A 71 -10.19 5.91 -33.85
CA PHE A 71 -10.04 4.74 -33.00
C PHE A 71 -9.84 3.49 -33.85
N PHE A 72 -9.15 2.50 -33.30
CA PHE A 72 -9.01 1.19 -33.92
C PHE A 72 -9.35 0.12 -32.88
N VAL A 73 -10.53 -0.47 -33.00
CA VAL A 73 -11.08 -1.43 -32.01
C VAL A 73 -11.71 -2.58 -32.78
N HIS A 74 -11.52 -3.82 -32.30
CA HIS A 74 -12.01 -5.05 -32.95
C HIS A 74 -11.68 -5.09 -34.45
N ASN A 75 -10.42 -4.76 -34.78
CA ASN A 75 -9.90 -4.72 -36.15
C ASN A 75 -10.66 -3.78 -37.11
N THR A 76 -11.41 -2.81 -36.57
CA THR A 76 -12.18 -1.84 -37.34
C THR A 76 -11.69 -0.43 -37.02
N PHE A 77 -11.44 0.35 -38.08
CA PHE A 77 -11.11 1.77 -37.95
C PHE A 77 -12.39 2.59 -37.84
N TYR A 78 -12.46 3.43 -36.81
CA TYR A 78 -13.53 4.38 -36.58
C TYR A 78 -13.00 5.81 -36.61
N ILE A 79 -13.81 6.74 -37.08
CA ILE A 79 -13.47 8.16 -37.10
C ILE A 79 -14.71 9.00 -36.86
N ARG A 80 -14.58 10.03 -36.04
CA ARG A 80 -15.62 11.04 -35.82
C ARG A 80 -15.40 12.20 -36.78
N GLU A 81 -16.44 12.57 -37.50
CA GLU A 81 -16.50 13.80 -38.28
C GLU A 81 -17.48 14.80 -37.62
N ILE A 82 -17.05 16.05 -37.45
CA ILE A 82 -17.85 17.11 -36.84
C ILE A 82 -19.07 17.43 -37.71
N GLY A 83 -20.26 17.44 -37.12
CA GLY A 83 -21.52 17.67 -37.84
C GLY A 83 -22.10 16.44 -38.55
N VAL A 84 -21.36 15.32 -38.60
CA VAL A 84 -21.82 14.05 -39.20
C VAL A 84 -21.97 12.95 -38.15
N GLY A 85 -20.97 12.78 -37.27
CA GLY A 85 -20.97 11.77 -36.22
C GLY A 85 -19.91 10.69 -36.42
N LEU A 86 -20.17 9.49 -35.90
CA LEU A 86 -19.23 8.36 -35.95
C LEU A 86 -19.36 7.59 -37.28
N LEU A 87 -18.23 7.46 -37.96
CA LEU A 87 -18.05 6.68 -39.18
C LEU A 87 -17.13 5.48 -38.90
N ARG A 88 -17.27 4.42 -39.69
CA ARG A 88 -16.37 3.27 -39.70
C ARG A 88 -15.86 2.97 -41.10
N MET A 89 -14.64 2.46 -41.19
CA MET A 89 -14.07 2.00 -42.46
C MET A 89 -14.67 0.64 -42.83
N VAL A 90 -15.29 0.55 -44.01
CA VAL A 90 -15.77 -0.70 -44.61
C VAL A 90 -15.23 -0.79 -46.03
N GLY A 91 -14.29 -1.72 -46.24
CA GLY A 91 -13.52 -1.76 -47.47
C GLY A 91 -12.67 -0.50 -47.63
N ASP A 92 -12.98 0.32 -48.63
CA ASP A 92 -12.27 1.58 -48.96
C ASP A 92 -13.15 2.82 -48.72
N ALA A 93 -14.25 2.68 -47.98
CA ALA A 93 -15.22 3.75 -47.74
C ALA A 93 -15.49 3.98 -46.24
N LEU A 94 -15.61 5.24 -45.86
CA LEU A 94 -16.11 5.65 -44.56
C LEU A 94 -17.65 5.63 -44.58
N GLN A 95 -18.24 4.74 -43.79
CA GLN A 95 -19.69 4.56 -43.70
C GLN A 95 -20.20 5.00 -42.33
N PRO A 96 -21.39 5.65 -42.24
CA PRO A 96 -22.01 5.97 -40.96
C PRO A 96 -22.23 4.73 -40.10
N VAL A 97 -21.95 4.86 -38.81
CA VAL A 97 -22.34 3.88 -37.79
C VAL A 97 -23.79 4.18 -37.40
N ALA A 98 -24.66 3.17 -37.36
CA ALA A 98 -26.05 3.35 -36.94
C ALA A 98 -26.13 3.95 -35.53
N GLY A 99 -26.87 5.04 -35.35
CA GLY A 99 -26.94 5.81 -34.10
C GLY A 99 -25.72 6.70 -33.83
N GLY A 100 -24.73 6.69 -34.73
CA GLY A 100 -23.47 7.44 -34.61
C GLY A 100 -23.61 8.93 -34.87
N GLU A 101 -24.72 9.36 -35.50
CA GLU A 101 -25.07 10.76 -35.73
C GLU A 101 -25.19 11.56 -34.43
N ARG A 102 -25.46 10.90 -33.30
CA ARG A 102 -25.46 11.53 -31.98
C ARG A 102 -24.12 12.18 -31.60
N PHE A 103 -23.03 11.71 -32.21
CA PHE A 103 -21.69 12.26 -31.99
C PHE A 103 -21.36 13.40 -32.95
N ALA A 104 -22.30 13.87 -33.78
CA ALA A 104 -22.11 15.02 -34.66
C ALA A 104 -21.66 16.26 -33.86
N ASP A 105 -22.37 16.53 -32.76
CA ASP A 105 -22.08 17.65 -31.85
C ASP A 105 -21.58 17.20 -30.47
N ASN A 106 -21.77 15.92 -30.11
CA ASN A 106 -21.20 15.36 -28.90
C ASN A 106 -19.79 14.79 -29.15
N ARG A 107 -18.81 15.29 -28.40
CA ARG A 107 -17.43 14.85 -28.48
C ARG A 107 -17.26 13.47 -27.83
N LEU A 108 -16.96 12.49 -28.66
CA LEU A 108 -16.53 11.14 -28.27
C LEU A 108 -15.01 11.12 -28.15
N ASP A 109 -14.52 10.87 -26.94
CA ASP A 109 -13.09 10.89 -26.59
C ASP A 109 -12.50 9.48 -26.44
N LEU A 110 -13.31 8.44 -26.23
CA LEU A 110 -12.79 7.09 -25.98
C LEU A 110 -13.56 6.02 -26.76
N MET A 111 -12.84 5.05 -27.31
CA MET A 111 -13.38 3.75 -27.73
C MET A 111 -12.38 2.67 -27.32
N LEU A 112 -12.80 1.73 -26.48
CA LEU A 112 -11.99 0.60 -26.01
C LEU A 112 -12.80 -0.69 -26.15
N PRO A 113 -12.17 -1.86 -26.34
CA PRO A 113 -12.88 -3.13 -26.24
C PRO A 113 -13.41 -3.29 -24.81
N LEU A 114 -14.73 -3.45 -24.66
CA LEU A 114 -15.35 -3.79 -23.37
C LEU A 114 -15.25 -5.30 -23.13
N ASP A 115 -15.53 -6.08 -24.18
CA ASP A 115 -15.34 -7.52 -24.24
C ASP A 115 -14.98 -7.93 -25.69
N ALA A 116 -15.19 -9.20 -26.07
CA ALA A 116 -14.87 -9.70 -27.41
C ALA A 116 -15.73 -9.09 -28.54
N HIS A 117 -16.85 -8.46 -28.20
CA HIS A 117 -17.84 -7.93 -29.13
C HIS A 117 -18.11 -6.45 -28.87
N ASP A 118 -18.36 -6.10 -27.62
CA ASP A 118 -18.82 -4.77 -27.23
C ASP A 118 -17.68 -3.77 -27.11
N ILE A 119 -18.00 -2.51 -27.37
CA ILE A 119 -17.06 -1.39 -27.28
C ILE A 119 -17.52 -0.44 -26.17
N LEU A 120 -16.61 -0.16 -25.23
CA LEU A 120 -16.76 0.91 -24.25
C LEU A 120 -16.48 2.24 -24.93
N ILE A 121 -17.43 3.16 -24.86
CA ILE A 121 -17.34 4.49 -25.45
C ILE A 121 -17.39 5.54 -24.35
N GLY A 122 -16.48 6.50 -24.40
CA GLY A 122 -16.45 7.62 -23.47
C GLY A 122 -16.72 8.94 -24.18
N THR A 123 -17.67 9.68 -23.64
CA THR A 123 -18.05 11.01 -24.12
C THR A 123 -17.97 12.03 -22.99
N ARG A 124 -17.83 13.31 -23.34
CA ARG A 124 -17.83 14.38 -22.33
C ARG A 124 -19.23 14.67 -21.76
N ALA A 125 -20.25 14.60 -22.61
CA ALA A 125 -21.61 14.98 -22.23
C ALA A 125 -22.41 13.82 -21.61
N ASP A 126 -22.34 12.62 -22.22
CA ASP A 126 -23.20 11.49 -21.87
C ASP A 126 -22.51 10.48 -20.94
N GLY A 127 -21.23 10.72 -20.58
CA GLY A 127 -20.43 9.77 -19.80
C GLY A 127 -20.05 8.54 -20.62
N LEU A 128 -20.07 7.37 -19.96
CA LEU A 128 -19.72 6.08 -20.55
C LEU A 128 -20.93 5.39 -21.17
N LEU A 129 -20.72 4.80 -22.35
CA LEU A 129 -21.71 4.06 -23.13
C LEU A 129 -21.13 2.70 -23.54
N ARG A 130 -21.99 1.69 -23.67
CA ARG A 130 -21.69 0.41 -24.29
C ARG A 130 -22.24 0.40 -25.71
N PHE A 131 -21.42 0.07 -26.69
CA PHE A 131 -21.84 -0.13 -28.07
C PHE A 131 -21.76 -1.62 -28.43
N ASP A 132 -22.91 -2.21 -28.77
CA ASP A 132 -23.03 -3.66 -29.07
C ASP A 132 -22.85 -3.99 -30.57
N GLY A 133 -22.36 -3.03 -31.36
CA GLY A 133 -22.27 -3.14 -32.82
C GLY A 133 -23.50 -2.65 -33.57
N SER A 134 -24.63 -2.46 -32.88
CA SER A 134 -25.90 -1.98 -33.47
C SER A 134 -26.45 -0.73 -32.80
N ALA A 135 -26.32 -0.63 -31.47
CA ALA A 135 -26.92 0.43 -30.66
C ALA A 135 -25.99 0.86 -29.51
N PHE A 136 -26.19 2.09 -29.05
CA PHE A 136 -25.46 2.69 -27.92
C PHE A 136 -26.34 2.69 -26.68
N HIS A 137 -25.88 2.02 -25.63
CA HIS A 137 -26.57 1.89 -24.35
C HIS A 137 -25.80 2.64 -23.27
N PRO A 138 -26.45 3.30 -22.30
CA PRO A 138 -25.77 3.83 -21.12
C PRO A 138 -24.98 2.74 -20.39
N PHE A 139 -23.78 3.08 -19.92
CA PHE A 139 -22.95 2.21 -19.08
C PHE A 139 -22.63 2.97 -17.78
N PRO A 140 -23.55 2.96 -16.79
CA PRO A 140 -23.39 3.72 -15.56
C PRO A 140 -22.25 3.16 -14.70
N THR A 141 -21.44 4.06 -14.12
CA THR A 141 -20.29 3.68 -13.29
C THR A 141 -20.21 4.51 -12.01
N GLU A 142 -19.48 4.00 -11.01
CA GLU A 142 -19.15 4.77 -9.81
C GLU A 142 -18.23 5.97 -10.11
N ALA A 143 -17.62 6.01 -11.31
CA ALA A 143 -16.74 7.10 -11.75
C ALA A 143 -17.44 8.18 -12.58
N ASP A 144 -18.75 8.08 -12.87
CA ASP A 144 -19.44 8.98 -13.80
C ASP A 144 -19.32 10.46 -13.42
N ASN A 145 -19.53 10.79 -12.14
CA ASN A 145 -19.37 12.16 -11.64
C ASN A 145 -17.93 12.64 -11.80
N PHE A 146 -16.97 11.80 -11.42
CA PHE A 146 -15.55 12.11 -11.55
C PHE A 146 -15.17 12.38 -13.01
N LEU A 147 -15.58 11.52 -13.95
CA LEU A 147 -15.24 11.66 -15.37
C LEU A 147 -15.87 12.91 -16.00
N ARG A 148 -17.11 13.24 -15.61
CA ARG A 148 -17.82 14.44 -16.06
C ARG A 148 -17.14 15.73 -15.58
N GLU A 149 -16.84 15.81 -14.30
CA GLU A 149 -16.21 16.99 -13.70
C GLU A 149 -14.76 17.18 -14.18
N ASN A 150 -14.05 16.07 -14.41
CA ASN A 150 -12.62 16.11 -14.70
C ASN A 150 -12.26 16.03 -16.18
N GLN A 151 -13.26 15.92 -17.06
CA GLN A 151 -13.12 15.91 -18.52
C GLN A 151 -12.29 14.73 -19.01
N LEU A 152 -12.94 13.56 -19.13
CA LEU A 152 -12.39 12.37 -19.80
C LEU A 152 -11.73 12.74 -21.13
N TYR A 153 -10.55 12.16 -21.40
CA TYR A 153 -9.76 12.51 -22.58
C TYR A 153 -9.17 11.32 -23.34
N ASP A 154 -8.68 10.31 -22.62
CA ASP A 154 -8.06 9.12 -23.19
C ASP A 154 -8.27 7.92 -22.24
N GLY A 155 -7.94 6.72 -22.69
CA GLY A 155 -8.03 5.54 -21.84
C GLY A 155 -7.38 4.31 -22.47
N ALA A 156 -7.19 3.28 -21.65
CA ALA A 156 -6.65 2.00 -22.09
C ALA A 156 -7.24 0.84 -21.28
N VAL A 157 -7.23 -0.34 -21.88
CA VAL A 157 -7.53 -1.60 -21.21
C VAL A 157 -6.26 -2.11 -20.54
N LEU A 158 -6.37 -2.41 -19.26
CA LEU A 158 -5.29 -2.94 -18.44
C LEU A 158 -5.14 -4.45 -18.67
N PRO A 159 -3.98 -5.05 -18.34
CA PRO A 159 -3.75 -6.49 -18.56
C PRO A 159 -4.74 -7.43 -17.86
N ASN A 160 -5.33 -6.99 -16.75
CA ASN A 160 -6.36 -7.73 -16.03
C ASN A 160 -7.78 -7.50 -16.60
N GLY A 161 -7.93 -6.68 -17.63
CA GLY A 161 -9.20 -6.35 -18.27
C GLY A 161 -9.93 -5.14 -17.68
N ASP A 162 -9.38 -4.49 -16.66
CA ASP A 162 -9.89 -3.22 -16.11
C ASP A 162 -9.58 -2.05 -17.05
N PHE A 163 -10.12 -0.86 -16.76
CA PHE A 163 -9.93 0.34 -17.56
C PHE A 163 -9.18 1.42 -16.78
N ALA A 164 -8.16 1.99 -17.40
CA ALA A 164 -7.56 3.26 -16.98
C ALA A 164 -8.13 4.40 -17.82
N LEU A 165 -8.76 5.38 -17.18
CA LEU A 165 -9.46 6.49 -17.81
C LEU A 165 -8.78 7.81 -17.42
N ALA A 166 -8.04 8.40 -18.37
CA ALA A 166 -7.34 9.66 -18.17
C ALA A 166 -8.25 10.87 -18.34
N THR A 167 -8.02 11.87 -17.49
CA THR A 167 -8.79 13.11 -17.44
C THR A 167 -7.85 14.32 -17.50
N LEU A 168 -8.39 15.47 -17.88
CA LEU A 168 -7.61 16.71 -17.99
C LEU A 168 -7.46 17.47 -16.66
N ARG A 169 -8.17 17.06 -15.60
CA ARG A 169 -8.21 17.82 -14.33
C ARG A 169 -8.05 16.96 -13.08
N GLY A 170 -8.39 15.67 -13.15
CA GLY A 170 -8.56 14.80 -11.99
C GLY A 170 -7.54 13.68 -11.87
N GLY A 171 -6.63 13.54 -12.84
CA GLY A 171 -5.73 12.41 -12.95
C GLY A 171 -6.34 11.26 -13.75
N VAL A 172 -6.13 10.03 -13.29
CA VAL A 172 -6.64 8.79 -13.91
C VAL A 172 -7.62 8.11 -12.97
N ALA A 173 -8.77 7.68 -13.50
CA ALA A 173 -9.65 6.74 -12.81
C ALA A 173 -9.36 5.31 -13.28
N ILE A 174 -9.15 4.40 -12.33
CA ILE A 174 -9.11 2.96 -12.58
C ILE A 174 -10.48 2.40 -12.23
N ILE A 175 -11.16 1.81 -13.21
CA ILE A 175 -12.46 1.15 -13.02
C ILE A 175 -12.39 -0.30 -13.44
N ASP A 176 -13.15 -1.16 -12.78
CA ASP A 176 -13.29 -2.55 -13.23
C ASP A 176 -14.31 -2.71 -14.37
N GLN A 177 -14.42 -3.93 -14.88
CA GLN A 177 -15.36 -4.29 -15.96
C GLN A 177 -16.84 -4.10 -15.58
N ALA A 178 -17.16 -4.03 -14.29
CA ALA A 178 -18.51 -3.75 -13.80
C ALA A 178 -18.77 -2.25 -13.57
N GLY A 179 -17.76 -1.39 -13.79
CA GLY A 179 -17.87 0.04 -13.59
C GLY A 179 -17.65 0.51 -12.15
N ARG A 180 -17.06 -0.32 -11.27
CA ARG A 180 -16.68 0.11 -9.91
C ARG A 180 -15.43 0.96 -9.95
N PHE A 181 -15.38 2.03 -9.16
CA PHE A 181 -14.26 2.96 -9.14
C PHE A 181 -13.21 2.49 -8.13
N LEU A 182 -12.23 1.74 -8.63
CA LEU A 182 -11.22 1.06 -7.82
C LEU A 182 -10.22 2.03 -7.21
N GLN A 183 -9.70 2.96 -8.01
CA GLN A 183 -8.60 3.80 -7.60
C GLN A 183 -8.49 5.06 -8.45
N ARG A 184 -8.25 6.19 -7.80
CA ARG A 184 -7.84 7.44 -8.44
C ARG A 184 -6.31 7.60 -8.35
N LEU A 185 -5.68 7.89 -9.48
CA LEU A 185 -4.28 8.29 -9.56
C LEU A 185 -4.21 9.80 -9.80
N ASP A 186 -3.70 10.56 -8.84
CA ASP A 186 -3.60 12.02 -8.88
C ASP A 186 -2.36 12.52 -8.12
N LYS A 187 -2.23 13.84 -7.95
CA LYS A 187 -1.13 14.43 -7.17
C LYS A 187 -1.10 13.98 -5.71
N ASN A 188 -2.24 13.67 -5.10
CA ASN A 188 -2.30 13.17 -3.74
C ASN A 188 -1.80 11.73 -3.65
N SER A 189 -1.99 10.93 -4.71
CA SER A 189 -1.41 9.60 -4.84
C SER A 189 0.04 9.60 -5.39
N GLY A 190 0.65 10.77 -5.59
CA GLY A 190 2.06 10.92 -5.99
C GLY A 190 2.34 11.22 -7.47
N LEU A 191 1.31 11.46 -8.31
CA LEU A 191 1.56 11.94 -9.67
C LEU A 191 2.13 13.37 -9.65
N LEU A 192 2.90 13.72 -10.70
CA LEU A 192 3.47 15.06 -10.85
C LEU A 192 2.41 16.11 -11.24
N ASP A 193 1.36 15.68 -11.95
CA ASP A 193 0.30 16.53 -12.49
C ASP A 193 -1.02 15.75 -12.53
N ASN A 194 -2.15 16.44 -12.43
CA ASN A 194 -3.48 15.84 -12.59
C ASN A 194 -3.95 15.86 -14.05
N THR A 195 -3.28 16.59 -14.92
CA THR A 195 -3.61 16.66 -16.35
C THR A 195 -2.93 15.50 -17.06
N VAL A 196 -3.71 14.51 -17.49
CA VAL A 196 -3.21 13.30 -18.17
C VAL A 196 -3.71 13.28 -19.61
N TRP A 197 -2.78 13.36 -20.56
CA TRP A 197 -3.07 13.43 -21.99
C TRP A 197 -3.17 12.06 -22.65
N SER A 198 -2.43 11.08 -22.16
CA SER A 198 -2.48 9.72 -22.69
C SER A 198 -2.05 8.68 -21.67
N VAL A 199 -2.59 7.48 -21.82
CA VAL A 199 -2.28 6.31 -20.99
C VAL A 199 -1.87 5.14 -21.87
N TYR A 200 -0.84 4.43 -21.46
CA TYR A 200 -0.31 3.31 -22.23
C TYR A 200 0.16 2.17 -21.31
N PRO A 201 -0.54 1.02 -21.29
CA PRO A 201 -0.11 -0.15 -20.55
C PRO A 201 1.13 -0.78 -21.23
N ASP A 202 2.15 -1.06 -20.44
CA ASP A 202 3.33 -1.80 -20.90
C ASP A 202 3.22 -3.30 -20.64
N ARG A 203 4.13 -4.07 -21.25
CA ARG A 203 4.15 -5.54 -21.17
C ARG A 203 4.59 -6.08 -19.80
N GLN A 204 5.10 -5.21 -18.92
CA GLN A 204 5.57 -5.56 -17.58
C GLN A 204 4.53 -5.22 -16.50
N GLY A 205 3.30 -4.84 -16.88
CA GLY A 205 2.24 -4.46 -15.94
C GLY A 205 2.34 -3.03 -15.42
N GLY A 206 3.18 -2.19 -16.03
CA GLY A 206 3.22 -0.76 -15.76
C GLY A 206 2.23 0.01 -16.64
N LEU A 207 1.75 1.14 -16.14
CA LEU A 207 0.94 2.11 -16.86
C LEU A 207 1.74 3.40 -17.05
N TRP A 208 2.10 3.69 -18.30
CA TRP A 208 2.74 4.96 -18.65
C TRP A 208 1.69 6.04 -18.82
N LEU A 209 1.96 7.19 -18.22
CA LEU A 209 1.10 8.37 -18.23
C LEU A 209 1.88 9.52 -18.87
N ALA A 210 1.33 10.07 -19.95
CA ALA A 210 1.78 11.35 -20.51
C ALA A 210 1.07 12.48 -19.75
N LEU A 211 1.80 13.11 -18.83
CA LEU A 211 1.32 14.21 -18.01
C LEU A 211 1.57 15.54 -18.72
N ASN A 212 0.87 16.60 -18.31
CA ASN A 212 1.23 17.95 -18.74
C ASN A 212 2.65 18.36 -18.30
N SER A 213 3.13 17.80 -17.18
CA SER A 213 4.44 18.11 -16.58
C SER A 213 5.47 16.96 -16.72
N GLY A 214 5.37 16.11 -17.74
CA GLY A 214 6.35 15.05 -18.02
C GLY A 214 5.74 13.65 -18.18
N LEU A 215 6.50 12.61 -17.84
CA LEU A 215 6.05 11.22 -17.89
C LEU A 215 6.03 10.61 -16.49
N ALA A 216 5.04 9.78 -16.23
CA ALA A 216 5.02 8.90 -15.06
C ALA A 216 4.83 7.45 -15.50
N ARG A 217 5.39 6.51 -14.75
CA ARG A 217 5.12 5.07 -14.88
C ARG A 217 4.59 4.57 -13.55
N VAL A 218 3.39 4.01 -13.55
CA VAL A 218 2.70 3.52 -12.34
C VAL A 218 2.57 2.01 -12.43
N GLU A 219 2.87 1.27 -11.36
CA GLU A 219 2.53 -0.16 -11.30
C GLU A 219 1.03 -0.31 -11.00
N ILE A 220 0.27 -1.00 -11.88
CA ILE A 220 -1.17 -1.21 -11.69
C ILE A 220 -1.53 -2.68 -11.99
N PRO A 221 -2.09 -3.43 -11.01
CA PRO A 221 -2.30 -3.02 -9.62
C PRO A 221 -0.97 -2.89 -8.86
N ALA A 222 -0.85 -1.86 -8.01
CA ALA A 222 0.32 -1.70 -7.17
C ALA A 222 0.32 -2.76 -6.06
N PRO A 223 1.42 -3.48 -5.82
CA PRO A 223 1.52 -4.45 -4.72
C PRO A 223 1.62 -3.78 -3.34
N LEU A 224 1.87 -2.47 -3.30
CA LEU A 224 2.12 -1.69 -2.10
C LEU A 224 1.32 -0.39 -2.13
N THR A 225 0.81 0.02 -0.98
CA THR A 225 0.23 1.35 -0.76
C THR A 225 1.13 2.13 0.19
N LYS A 226 1.44 3.38 -0.13
CA LYS A 226 2.25 4.27 0.70
C LYS A 226 1.38 5.37 1.29
N PHE A 227 1.41 5.52 2.60
CA PHE A 227 0.79 6.63 3.32
C PHE A 227 1.87 7.61 3.77
N THR A 228 1.63 8.90 3.57
CA THR A 228 2.54 9.97 3.98
C THR A 228 1.77 11.07 4.74
N GLU A 229 2.42 12.19 5.00
CA GLU A 229 1.78 13.37 5.60
C GLU A 229 0.56 13.83 4.79
N THR A 230 0.58 13.68 3.45
CA THR A 230 -0.58 14.02 2.60
C THR A 230 -1.79 13.12 2.84
N GLN A 231 -1.60 11.93 3.43
CA GLN A 231 -2.65 11.03 3.91
C GLN A 231 -2.84 11.09 5.43
N GLY A 232 -2.30 12.12 6.10
CA GLY A 232 -2.54 12.36 7.53
C GLY A 232 -1.59 11.65 8.49
N ILE A 233 -0.52 11.00 8.00
CA ILE A 233 0.50 10.36 8.85
C ILE A 233 1.91 10.77 8.43
N GLY A 234 2.49 11.75 9.16
CA GLY A 234 3.81 12.33 8.86
C GLY A 234 4.90 12.01 9.89
N SER A 235 4.61 11.21 10.91
CA SER A 235 5.53 10.90 12.02
C SER A 235 6.00 9.43 11.98
N SER A 236 7.07 9.10 12.72
CA SER A 236 7.50 7.72 12.90
C SER A 236 6.36 6.89 13.47
N THR A 237 6.14 5.72 12.90
CA THR A 237 5.18 4.74 13.41
C THR A 237 5.93 3.77 14.31
N GLU A 238 5.45 3.58 15.53
CA GLU A 238 6.08 2.73 16.56
C GLU A 238 5.33 1.41 16.76
N ALA A 239 4.02 1.40 16.51
CA ALA A 239 3.22 0.18 16.47
C ALA A 239 2.05 0.31 15.49
N LEU A 240 1.64 -0.83 14.92
CA LEU A 240 0.47 -0.97 14.07
C LEU A 240 -0.39 -2.12 14.59
N LEU A 241 -1.71 -1.96 14.49
CA LEU A 241 -2.66 -2.97 14.95
C LEU A 241 -4.01 -2.78 14.28
N ARG A 242 -4.64 -3.87 13.82
CA ARG A 242 -6.05 -3.87 13.43
C ARG A 242 -6.93 -4.25 14.62
N HIS A 243 -7.87 -3.38 14.97
CA HIS A 243 -8.86 -3.61 16.03
C HIS A 243 -10.26 -3.33 15.48
N GLN A 244 -11.17 -4.30 15.60
CA GLN A 244 -12.55 -4.21 15.09
C GLN A 244 -12.64 -3.77 13.62
N GLY A 245 -11.77 -4.34 12.77
CA GLY A 245 -11.72 -4.06 11.34
C GLY A 245 -10.98 -2.78 10.95
N ARG A 246 -10.59 -1.92 11.90
CA ARG A 246 -9.89 -0.67 11.65
C ARG A 246 -8.41 -0.76 11.98
N LEU A 247 -7.56 -0.23 11.11
CA LEU A 247 -6.11 -0.15 11.34
C LEU A 247 -5.79 1.08 12.20
N TYR A 248 -5.03 0.88 13.26
CA TYR A 248 -4.50 1.92 14.15
C TYR A 248 -2.98 1.97 14.05
N ALA A 249 -2.43 3.17 14.18
CA ALA A 249 -1.00 3.45 14.19
C ALA A 249 -0.65 4.27 15.44
N ALA A 250 0.23 3.75 16.28
CA ALA A 250 0.88 4.53 17.33
C ALA A 250 2.11 5.22 16.72
N THR A 251 2.24 6.51 16.95
CA THR A 251 3.25 7.34 16.29
C THR A 251 3.97 8.27 17.26
N GLY A 252 5.01 8.95 16.77
CA GLY A 252 5.71 10.02 17.50
C GLY A 252 4.84 11.21 17.92
N LEU A 253 3.64 11.40 17.35
CA LEU A 253 2.77 12.55 17.63
C LEU A 253 1.43 12.19 18.27
N GLY A 254 1.09 10.91 18.35
CA GLY A 254 -0.22 10.46 18.80
C GLY A 254 -0.60 9.08 18.26
N VAL A 255 -1.84 8.69 18.50
CA VAL A 255 -2.44 7.51 17.87
C VAL A 255 -3.35 7.95 16.74
N TYR A 256 -3.23 7.29 15.59
CA TYR A 256 -4.03 7.53 14.40
C TYR A 256 -4.80 6.28 14.03
N TYR A 257 -5.89 6.45 13.31
CA TYR A 257 -6.64 5.35 12.70
C TYR A 257 -6.80 5.59 11.20
N LEU A 258 -6.86 4.51 10.42
CA LEU A 258 -7.19 4.57 9.01
C LEU A 258 -8.70 4.75 8.85
N ALA A 259 -9.11 5.91 8.33
CA ALA A 259 -10.49 6.19 7.95
C ALA A 259 -10.78 5.59 6.57
N PRO A 260 -12.00 5.08 6.34
CA PRO A 260 -12.40 4.67 5.00
C PRO A 260 -12.35 5.87 4.03
N PRO A 261 -12.26 5.61 2.71
CA PRO A 261 -12.35 6.64 1.69
C PRO A 261 -13.61 7.50 1.84
N ALA A 262 -13.50 8.80 1.53
CA ALA A 262 -14.64 9.71 1.56
C ALA A 262 -15.59 9.51 0.36
N ALA A 263 -15.03 9.10 -0.78
CA ALA A 263 -15.75 8.74 -2.00
C ALA A 263 -15.10 7.51 -2.68
N PRO A 264 -15.81 6.83 -3.61
CA PRO A 264 -15.22 5.78 -4.43
C PRO A 264 -13.95 6.25 -5.15
N GLY A 265 -12.95 5.39 -5.24
CA GLY A 265 -11.65 5.68 -5.83
C GLY A 265 -10.68 6.51 -4.98
N ASP A 266 -11.13 7.16 -3.90
CA ASP A 266 -10.24 7.90 -3.01
C ASP A 266 -9.34 6.99 -2.17
N THR A 267 -8.12 7.44 -1.90
CA THR A 267 -7.21 6.76 -0.98
C THR A 267 -7.70 6.93 0.47
N PRO A 268 -7.70 5.87 1.29
CA PRO A 268 -7.92 5.98 2.73
C PRO A 268 -6.96 6.99 3.39
N VAL A 269 -7.39 7.63 4.47
CA VAL A 269 -6.56 8.63 5.18
C VAL A 269 -6.47 8.33 6.66
N PHE A 270 -5.31 8.56 7.26
CA PHE A 270 -5.13 8.51 8.69
C PHE A 270 -5.72 9.76 9.36
N ARG A 271 -6.42 9.55 10.47
CA ARG A 271 -6.96 10.62 11.32
C ARG A 271 -6.56 10.39 12.78
N PRO A 272 -6.29 11.45 13.55
CA PRO A 272 -5.89 11.30 14.94
C PRO A 272 -7.05 10.78 15.80
N VAL A 273 -6.72 9.92 16.76
CA VAL A 273 -7.58 9.61 17.90
C VAL A 273 -7.62 10.82 18.81
N SER A 274 -8.82 11.31 19.09
CA SER A 274 -8.99 12.51 19.94
C SER A 274 -8.57 12.21 21.38
N GLY A 275 -7.71 13.05 21.96
CA GLY A 275 -7.27 12.93 23.36
C GLY A 275 -5.87 12.33 23.56
N ILE A 276 -5.17 11.94 22.48
CA ILE A 276 -3.76 11.49 22.55
C ILE A 276 -2.91 12.35 21.63
N ALA A 277 -2.24 13.37 22.19
CA ALA A 277 -1.27 14.22 21.51
C ALA A 277 0.13 14.02 22.11
N ALA A 278 0.55 12.76 22.16
CA ALA A 278 1.76 12.30 22.83
C ALA A 278 2.36 11.13 22.04
N GLN A 279 3.68 10.98 22.08
CA GLN A 279 4.34 9.83 21.45
C GLN A 279 3.74 8.54 22.01
N SER A 280 3.39 7.60 21.15
CA SER A 280 2.83 6.31 21.52
C SER A 280 3.67 5.18 20.96
N TRP A 281 3.98 4.18 21.79
CA TRP A 281 4.86 3.06 21.44
C TRP A 281 4.16 1.71 21.32
N SER A 282 3.02 1.53 21.98
CA SER A 282 2.35 0.23 22.05
C SER A 282 0.84 0.39 21.96
N LEU A 283 0.23 -0.53 21.21
CA LEU A 283 -1.21 -0.70 21.07
C LEU A 283 -1.56 -2.12 21.49
N LEU A 284 -2.58 -2.28 22.34
CA LEU A 284 -3.00 -3.58 22.85
C LEU A 284 -4.53 -3.74 22.77
N PRO A 285 -5.06 -4.70 21.99
CA PRO A 285 -6.46 -5.07 22.08
C PRO A 285 -6.80 -5.54 23.49
N ALA A 286 -7.88 -5.01 24.07
CA ALA A 286 -8.29 -5.31 25.43
C ALA A 286 -9.80 -5.55 25.49
N GLY A 287 -10.23 -6.63 24.84
CA GLY A 287 -11.65 -6.96 24.64
C GLY A 287 -12.28 -6.06 23.57
N ARG A 288 -13.27 -5.25 23.95
CA ARG A 288 -13.90 -4.28 23.01
C ARG A 288 -13.09 -2.98 22.88
N SER A 289 -12.24 -2.68 23.84
CA SER A 289 -11.47 -1.45 23.88
C SER A 289 -10.07 -1.68 23.29
N LEU A 290 -9.41 -0.59 22.90
CA LEU A 290 -8.01 -0.58 22.50
C LEU A 290 -7.23 0.24 23.52
N LEU A 291 -6.13 -0.28 24.06
CA LEU A 291 -5.26 0.51 24.94
C LEU A 291 -4.03 1.00 24.20
N ALA A 292 -3.56 2.20 24.57
CA ALA A 292 -2.35 2.81 24.03
C ALA A 292 -1.39 3.19 25.16
N ALA A 293 -0.13 2.77 25.02
CA ALA A 293 0.98 3.21 25.87
C ALA A 293 1.64 4.44 25.25
N THR A 294 1.86 5.48 26.04
CA THR A 294 2.34 6.78 25.55
C THR A 294 3.33 7.44 26.49
N SER A 295 3.96 8.52 26.01
CA SER A 295 4.85 9.37 26.81
C SER A 295 4.17 10.04 28.01
N ASN A 296 2.84 10.16 27.98
CA ASN A 296 2.06 10.86 29.01
C ASN A 296 1.22 9.92 29.88
N GLY A 297 1.10 8.65 29.52
CA GLY A 297 0.17 7.75 30.20
C GLY A 297 -0.27 6.53 29.39
N VAL A 298 -1.15 5.76 30.01
CA VAL A 298 -1.94 4.72 29.34
C VAL A 298 -3.34 5.25 29.07
N TYR A 299 -3.81 5.10 27.84
CA TYR A 299 -5.12 5.56 27.40
C TYR A 299 -5.96 4.41 26.90
N GLN A 300 -7.26 4.44 27.21
CA GLN A 300 -8.27 3.58 26.63
C GLN A 300 -8.96 4.31 25.47
N ILE A 301 -8.93 3.70 24.29
CA ILE A 301 -9.51 4.23 23.06
C ILE A 301 -10.85 3.55 22.81
N GLU A 302 -11.91 4.35 22.74
CA GLU A 302 -13.27 3.94 22.41
C GLU A 302 -13.91 4.97 21.48
N ASN A 303 -14.47 4.52 20.35
CA ASN A 303 -15.14 5.39 19.38
C ASN A 303 -14.30 6.63 19.00
N ASP A 304 -13.02 6.41 18.68
CA ASP A 304 -12.06 7.45 18.26
C ASP A 304 -11.73 8.52 19.32
N ARG A 305 -12.07 8.26 20.59
CA ARG A 305 -11.72 9.09 21.74
C ARG A 305 -10.92 8.31 22.76
N ALA A 306 -9.97 8.97 23.38
CA ALA A 306 -9.13 8.41 24.41
C ALA A 306 -9.55 8.88 25.80
N VAL A 307 -9.54 7.95 26.75
CA VAL A 307 -9.77 8.17 28.19
C VAL A 307 -8.51 7.77 28.94
N PRO A 308 -7.91 8.64 29.77
CA PRO A 308 -6.71 8.30 30.53
C PRO A 308 -7.02 7.24 31.60
N LEU A 309 -6.11 6.28 31.76
CA LEU A 309 -6.16 5.23 32.79
C LEU A 309 -5.03 5.34 33.81
N LEU A 310 -3.86 5.84 33.37
CA LEU A 310 -2.64 5.98 34.17
C LEU A 310 -1.87 7.17 33.61
N ASP A 311 -1.37 8.05 34.47
CA ASP A 311 -0.43 9.10 34.11
C ASP A 311 1.01 8.59 34.18
N GLY A 312 1.88 9.16 33.33
CA GLY A 312 3.31 8.85 33.31
C GLY A 312 3.73 7.93 32.17
N LEU A 313 5.02 7.92 31.90
CA LEU A 313 5.57 7.32 30.71
C LEU A 313 5.42 5.78 30.73
N CYS A 314 4.74 5.24 29.71
CA CYS A 314 4.54 3.82 29.53
C CYS A 314 4.99 3.38 28.12
N PHE A 315 5.88 2.40 28.04
CA PHE A 315 6.47 1.92 26.79
C PHE A 315 5.71 0.74 26.18
N VAL A 316 5.22 -0.18 27.01
CA VAL A 316 4.65 -1.45 26.54
C VAL A 316 3.46 -1.87 27.39
N LEU A 317 2.47 -2.48 26.75
CA LEU A 317 1.35 -3.15 27.41
C LEU A 317 1.37 -4.63 27.03
N TYR A 318 1.15 -5.50 28.01
CA TYR A 318 1.08 -6.94 27.81
C TYR A 318 -0.11 -7.52 28.56
N GLN A 319 -1.05 -8.15 27.86
CA GLN A 319 -2.15 -8.87 28.49
C GLN A 319 -1.68 -10.23 28.99
N SER A 320 -1.98 -10.56 30.24
CA SER A 320 -1.58 -11.86 30.79
C SER A 320 -2.21 -13.00 29.99
N GLN A 321 -1.41 -14.05 29.74
CA GLN A 321 -1.89 -15.26 29.08
C GLN A 321 -2.74 -16.14 30.01
N PHE A 322 -2.67 -15.91 31.32
CA PHE A 322 -3.39 -16.68 32.34
C PHE A 322 -4.57 -15.92 32.97
N ASP A 323 -4.55 -14.58 32.90
CA ASP A 323 -5.64 -13.73 33.40
C ASP A 323 -5.98 -12.65 32.37
N SER A 324 -7.01 -12.92 31.55
CA SER A 324 -7.50 -11.95 30.55
C SER A 324 -7.98 -10.61 31.15
N THR A 325 -8.22 -10.55 32.46
CA THR A 325 -8.62 -9.32 33.17
C THR A 325 -7.42 -8.52 33.66
N ARG A 326 -6.19 -8.95 33.38
CA ARG A 326 -4.95 -8.31 33.83
C ARG A 326 -4.07 -7.91 32.67
N ILE A 327 -3.60 -6.67 32.70
CA ILE A 327 -2.61 -6.11 31.78
C ILE A 327 -1.44 -5.57 32.58
N TYR A 328 -0.23 -5.96 32.19
CA TYR A 328 1.01 -5.40 32.70
C TYR A 328 1.43 -4.21 31.85
N ALA A 329 1.84 -3.12 32.51
CA ALA A 329 2.32 -1.90 31.89
C ALA A 329 3.81 -1.72 32.22
N GLY A 330 4.67 -1.70 31.20
CA GLY A 330 6.08 -1.36 31.35
C GLY A 330 6.24 0.14 31.43
N LEU A 331 6.72 0.65 32.56
CA LEU A 331 6.87 2.07 32.86
C LEU A 331 8.34 2.46 32.87
N ILE A 332 8.61 3.77 32.84
CA ILE A 332 9.98 4.29 32.98
C ILE A 332 10.61 3.96 34.34
N ASP A 333 9.77 3.79 35.35
CA ASP A 333 10.12 3.61 36.75
C ASP A 333 9.46 2.36 37.34
N GLY A 334 9.39 1.28 36.55
CA GLY A 334 9.00 -0.05 37.02
C GLY A 334 7.82 -0.69 36.28
N LEU A 335 7.09 -1.56 36.99
CA LEU A 335 6.01 -2.37 36.42
C LEU A 335 4.65 -1.97 37.02
N GLY A 336 3.71 -1.55 36.17
CA GLY A 336 2.33 -1.27 36.54
C GLY A 336 1.37 -2.42 36.20
N ILE A 337 0.21 -2.46 36.85
CA ILE A 337 -0.86 -3.40 36.55
C ILE A 337 -2.17 -2.63 36.32
N LEU A 338 -2.83 -2.91 35.20
CA LEU A 338 -4.22 -2.56 34.96
C LEU A 338 -5.10 -3.79 35.13
N GLN A 339 -6.24 -3.62 35.80
CA GLN A 339 -7.23 -4.67 36.02
C GLN A 339 -8.57 -4.29 35.39
N PHE A 340 -9.22 -5.24 34.74
CA PHE A 340 -10.58 -5.12 34.24
C PHE A 340 -11.57 -5.42 35.37
N LEU A 341 -12.24 -4.39 35.87
CA LEU A 341 -13.15 -4.46 37.01
C LEU A 341 -14.47 -3.75 36.65
N ASN A 342 -15.60 -4.40 36.92
CA ASN A 342 -16.95 -3.83 36.68
C ASN A 342 -17.13 -3.32 35.24
N GLY A 343 -16.62 -4.07 34.26
CA GLY A 343 -16.75 -3.75 32.85
C GLY A 343 -15.81 -2.64 32.34
N ARG A 344 -14.81 -2.21 33.12
CA ARG A 344 -13.86 -1.15 32.72
C ARG A 344 -12.44 -1.48 33.15
N TRP A 345 -11.46 -1.06 32.36
CA TRP A 345 -10.05 -1.08 32.76
C TRP A 345 -9.77 0.01 33.79
N ARG A 346 -8.96 -0.32 34.80
CA ARG A 346 -8.48 0.63 35.82
C ARG A 346 -7.04 0.31 36.19
N PHE A 347 -6.26 1.34 36.47
CA PHE A 347 -4.96 1.14 37.09
C PHE A 347 -5.11 0.59 38.51
N SER A 348 -4.48 -0.55 38.79
CA SER A 348 -4.56 -1.26 40.08
C SER A 348 -3.37 -0.98 41.00
N GLY A 349 -2.27 -0.46 40.48
CA GLY A 349 -1.06 -0.14 41.25
C GLY A 349 0.24 -0.53 40.54
N ARG A 350 1.35 -0.21 41.21
CA ARG A 350 2.71 -0.59 40.81
C ARG A 350 3.16 -1.83 41.56
N VAL A 351 3.93 -2.69 40.92
CA VAL A 351 4.58 -3.83 41.55
C VAL A 351 5.81 -3.34 42.32
N PRO A 352 5.91 -3.57 43.64
CA PRO A 352 7.03 -3.07 44.45
C PRO A 352 8.36 -3.79 44.10
N GLY A 353 9.49 -3.18 44.45
CA GLY A 353 10.83 -3.77 44.22
C GLY A 353 11.33 -3.77 42.77
N ILE A 354 10.61 -3.10 41.86
CA ILE A 354 10.98 -2.91 40.45
C ILE A 354 11.03 -1.42 40.18
N SER A 355 12.21 -0.91 39.80
CA SER A 355 12.46 0.50 39.53
C SER A 355 13.09 0.74 38.16
N GLU A 356 13.35 -0.34 37.42
CA GLU A 356 13.98 -0.33 36.10
C GLU A 356 13.01 0.17 35.02
N GLU A 357 13.57 0.72 33.96
CA GLU A 357 12.82 1.09 32.77
C GLU A 357 12.42 -0.16 31.98
N ILE A 358 11.12 -0.49 31.98
CA ILE A 358 10.60 -1.72 31.38
C ILE A 358 10.15 -1.47 29.94
N ARG A 359 10.87 -2.05 28.97
CA ARG A 359 10.66 -1.86 27.52
C ARG A 359 9.90 -2.98 26.83
N SER A 360 9.93 -4.18 27.40
CA SER A 360 9.23 -5.35 26.85
C SER A 360 8.84 -6.32 27.95
N ILE A 361 7.75 -7.05 27.74
CA ILE A 361 7.20 -7.99 28.70
C ILE A 361 6.82 -9.27 27.97
N ALA A 362 7.15 -10.42 28.54
CA ALA A 362 6.70 -11.73 28.10
C ALA A 362 6.38 -12.60 29.31
N GLU A 363 5.42 -13.51 29.20
CA GLU A 363 5.03 -14.41 30.29
C GLU A 363 5.45 -15.84 29.95
N ASP A 364 6.23 -16.46 30.85
CA ASP A 364 6.63 -17.86 30.77
C ASP A 364 5.43 -18.78 31.06
N PRO A 365 5.46 -20.04 30.60
CA PRO A 365 4.42 -21.03 30.90
C PRO A 365 4.18 -21.31 32.40
N ASP A 366 5.14 -20.95 33.27
CA ASP A 366 5.02 -21.12 34.72
C ASP A 366 4.42 -19.89 35.44
N GLY A 367 3.97 -18.88 34.69
CA GLY A 367 3.38 -17.64 35.20
C GLY A 367 4.40 -16.58 35.62
N ALA A 368 5.70 -16.81 35.43
CA ALA A 368 6.70 -15.77 35.66
C ALA A 368 6.73 -14.78 34.48
N LEU A 369 6.93 -13.51 34.79
CA LEU A 369 7.16 -12.47 33.81
C LEU A 369 8.65 -12.32 33.55
N TRP A 370 9.01 -12.25 32.28
CA TRP A 370 10.27 -11.68 31.84
C TRP A 370 10.05 -10.23 31.46
N LEU A 371 10.92 -9.36 31.98
CA LEU A 371 10.92 -7.93 31.74
C LEU A 371 12.24 -7.55 31.07
N GLY A 372 12.17 -7.06 29.85
CA GLY A 372 13.32 -6.49 29.15
C GLY A 372 13.51 -5.02 29.52
N THR A 373 14.76 -4.59 29.66
CA THR A 373 15.11 -3.22 30.07
C THR A 373 15.99 -2.51 29.04
N GLN A 374 16.04 -1.18 29.12
CA GLN A 374 16.88 -0.37 28.23
C GLN A 374 18.38 -0.50 28.54
N PHE A 375 18.76 -0.68 29.80
CA PHE A 375 20.17 -0.59 30.23
C PHE A 375 20.62 -1.66 31.24
N GLN A 376 19.68 -2.32 31.95
CA GLN A 376 19.97 -3.13 33.14
C GLN A 376 19.74 -4.63 32.89
N GLY A 377 19.84 -5.07 31.63
CA GLY A 377 19.61 -6.45 31.23
C GLY A 377 18.14 -6.84 31.30
N ALA A 378 17.83 -7.95 31.96
CA ALA A 378 16.47 -8.47 32.07
C ALA A 378 16.13 -8.91 33.49
N LEU A 379 14.85 -8.83 33.84
CA LEU A 379 14.33 -9.31 35.13
C LEU A 379 13.39 -10.48 34.89
N ARG A 380 13.41 -11.43 35.83
CA ARG A 380 12.37 -12.45 35.96
C ARG A 380 11.60 -12.20 37.25
N VAL A 381 10.29 -12.02 37.14
CA VAL A 381 9.40 -11.64 38.25
C VAL A 381 8.28 -12.66 38.37
N LYS A 382 8.14 -13.29 39.53
CA LYS A 382 6.99 -14.15 39.82
C LYS A 382 6.09 -13.48 40.87
N LEU A 383 4.86 -13.19 40.47
CA LEU A 383 3.83 -12.64 41.35
C LEU A 383 3.14 -13.78 42.12
N PRO A 384 2.76 -13.58 43.40
CA PRO A 384 1.95 -14.55 44.11
C PRO A 384 0.57 -14.70 43.44
N PRO A 385 0.08 -15.92 43.25
CA PRO A 385 -1.19 -16.17 42.57
C PRO A 385 -2.37 -15.61 43.37
N GLY A 386 -3.34 -15.01 42.68
CA GLY A 386 -4.61 -14.57 43.26
C GLY A 386 -4.57 -13.36 44.19
N LYS A 387 -3.39 -12.78 44.47
CA LYS A 387 -3.29 -11.58 45.32
C LYS A 387 -3.52 -10.30 44.50
N PRO A 388 -4.31 -9.34 45.01
CA PRO A 388 -4.43 -8.02 44.41
C PRO A 388 -3.13 -7.22 44.60
N VAL A 389 -2.89 -6.27 43.71
CA VAL A 389 -1.66 -5.45 43.69
C VAL A 389 -1.48 -4.65 44.99
N SER A 390 -2.58 -4.21 45.60
CA SER A 390 -2.59 -3.50 46.88
C SER A 390 -2.06 -4.30 48.06
N GLU A 391 -1.98 -5.64 47.94
CA GLU A 391 -1.46 -6.55 48.96
C GLU A 391 -0.07 -7.09 48.63
N LEU A 392 0.55 -6.61 47.54
CA LEU A 392 1.92 -6.98 47.19
C LEU A 392 2.90 -6.15 48.01
N ASP A 393 3.91 -6.81 48.57
CA ASP A 393 5.10 -6.20 49.14
C ASP A 393 6.35 -6.89 48.54
N GLU A 394 7.54 -6.28 48.71
CA GLU A 394 8.77 -6.80 48.13
C GLU A 394 9.14 -8.21 48.62
N THR A 395 8.74 -8.58 49.83
CA THR A 395 9.07 -9.89 50.44
C THR A 395 8.25 -11.03 49.85
N LEU A 396 7.10 -10.71 49.23
CA LEU A 396 6.21 -11.66 48.57
C LEU A 396 6.59 -11.94 47.11
N LEU A 397 7.52 -11.17 46.55
CA LEU A 397 7.90 -11.25 45.15
C LEU A 397 9.18 -12.06 44.96
N GLN A 398 9.22 -12.89 43.93
CA GLN A 398 10.47 -13.49 43.47
C GLN A 398 10.99 -12.68 42.29
N VAL A 399 11.95 -11.78 42.56
CA VAL A 399 12.58 -10.92 41.55
C VAL A 399 14.03 -11.34 41.38
N THR A 400 14.39 -11.84 40.20
CA THR A 400 15.77 -12.17 39.83
C THR A 400 16.22 -11.24 38.71
N ARG A 401 17.41 -10.64 38.86
CA ARG A 401 18.01 -9.71 37.89
C ARG A 401 19.15 -10.39 37.15
N PHE A 402 19.16 -10.26 35.83
CA PHE A 402 20.13 -10.88 34.94
C PHE A 402 20.90 -9.83 34.13
N GLY A 403 22.18 -10.10 33.92
CA GLY A 403 23.12 -9.20 33.25
C GLY A 403 24.40 -9.95 32.85
N GLN A 404 25.52 -9.25 32.73
CA GLN A 404 26.79 -9.80 32.21
C GLN A 404 27.29 -11.04 32.97
N THR A 405 27.12 -11.07 34.30
CA THR A 405 27.51 -12.23 35.14
C THR A 405 26.73 -13.51 34.81
N HIS A 406 25.62 -13.39 34.07
CA HIS A 406 24.77 -14.48 33.61
C HIS A 406 24.92 -14.71 32.09
N HIS A 407 25.96 -14.16 31.47
CA HIS A 407 26.23 -14.21 30.02
C HIS A 407 25.19 -13.48 29.15
N LEU A 408 24.45 -12.54 29.73
CA LEU A 408 23.59 -11.63 28.98
C LEU A 408 24.40 -10.39 28.59
N PRO A 409 24.49 -10.03 27.28
CA PRO A 409 25.20 -8.83 26.83
C PRO A 409 24.73 -7.56 27.53
N GLU A 410 25.63 -6.58 27.65
CA GLU A 410 25.28 -5.25 28.18
C GLU A 410 24.39 -4.46 27.21
N GLY A 411 23.53 -3.61 27.79
CA GLY A 411 22.66 -2.71 27.05
C GLY A 411 21.20 -3.17 27.03
N GLU A 412 20.50 -2.79 25.97
CA GLU A 412 19.09 -3.05 25.78
C GLU A 412 18.82 -4.55 25.55
N VAL A 413 17.84 -5.07 26.28
CA VAL A 413 17.35 -6.44 26.11
C VAL A 413 15.86 -6.39 25.90
N ASN A 414 15.41 -6.86 24.74
CA ASN A 414 13.99 -7.01 24.46
C ASN A 414 13.56 -8.47 24.57
N VAL A 415 12.42 -8.71 25.22
CA VAL A 415 11.85 -10.04 25.40
C VAL A 415 10.65 -10.25 24.48
N TYR A 416 10.66 -11.35 23.73
CA TYR A 416 9.61 -11.68 22.77
C TYR A 416 9.10 -13.10 22.98
N PRO A 417 7.77 -13.31 23.08
CA PRO A 417 7.20 -14.64 23.01
C PRO A 417 7.19 -15.09 21.55
N VAL A 418 7.96 -16.13 21.23
CA VAL A 418 7.98 -16.74 19.90
C VAL A 418 7.91 -18.25 20.08
N ASN A 419 7.10 -18.96 19.30
CA ASN A 419 6.94 -20.41 19.35
C ASN A 419 6.84 -20.94 20.80
N ARG A 420 5.98 -20.27 21.61
CA ARG A 420 5.71 -20.59 23.02
C ARG A 420 6.92 -20.56 23.97
N ARG A 421 8.01 -19.87 23.58
CA ARG A 421 9.20 -19.66 24.39
C ARG A 421 9.54 -18.18 24.44
N VAL A 422 9.99 -17.72 25.60
CA VAL A 422 10.54 -16.37 25.73
C VAL A 422 11.96 -16.35 25.14
N ARG A 423 12.20 -15.39 24.25
CA ARG A 423 13.49 -15.14 23.61
C ARG A 423 13.96 -13.74 23.91
N PHE A 424 15.29 -13.57 23.91
CA PHE A 424 15.94 -12.33 24.33
C PHE A 424 16.73 -11.76 23.15
N ALA A 425 16.21 -10.68 22.57
CA ALA A 425 16.87 -9.90 21.55
C ALA A 425 17.87 -8.95 22.22
N THR A 426 19.13 -8.98 21.75
CA THR A 426 20.23 -8.23 22.37
C THR A 426 21.09 -7.54 21.31
N SER A 427 22.02 -6.70 21.75
CA SER A 427 23.06 -6.08 20.93
C SER A 427 24.04 -7.10 20.29
N GLN A 428 24.06 -8.34 20.75
CA GLN A 428 24.95 -9.40 20.29
C GLN A 428 24.18 -10.66 19.88
N GLY A 429 23.07 -10.51 19.18
CA GLY A 429 22.28 -11.62 18.67
C GLY A 429 21.18 -12.07 19.64
N LEU A 430 20.50 -13.14 19.25
CA LEU A 430 19.41 -13.76 19.98
C LEU A 430 19.95 -14.67 21.09
N ARG A 431 19.29 -14.63 22.24
CA ARG A 431 19.60 -15.46 23.40
C ARG A 431 18.38 -16.24 23.87
N SER A 432 18.65 -17.39 24.46
CA SER A 432 17.70 -18.23 25.21
C SER A 432 18.19 -18.40 26.63
N PHE A 433 17.27 -18.57 27.57
CA PHE A 433 17.60 -18.77 28.99
C PHE A 433 17.67 -20.26 29.35
N ASP A 434 18.78 -20.69 29.96
CA ASP A 434 18.93 -22.03 30.55
C ASP A 434 18.55 -21.97 32.04
N ALA A 435 17.38 -22.51 32.37
CA ALA A 435 16.87 -22.47 33.74
C ALA A 435 17.66 -23.33 34.74
N HIS A 436 18.36 -24.37 34.30
CA HIS A 436 19.15 -25.22 35.18
C HIS A 436 20.45 -24.52 35.60
N ARG A 437 21.08 -23.83 34.66
CA ARG A 437 22.35 -23.12 34.86
C ARG A 437 22.18 -21.66 35.24
N GLN A 438 20.98 -21.10 35.08
CA GLN A 438 20.67 -19.67 35.29
C GLN A 438 21.55 -18.73 34.44
N ILE A 439 21.82 -19.13 33.19
CA ILE A 439 22.64 -18.35 32.24
C ILE A 439 21.93 -18.20 30.89
N PHE A 440 22.37 -17.22 30.11
CA PHE A 440 21.93 -16.97 28.75
C PHE A 440 22.88 -17.63 27.75
N LEU A 441 22.29 -18.31 26.77
CA LEU A 441 23.01 -19.00 25.70
C LEU A 441 22.57 -18.44 24.34
N ALA A 442 23.46 -18.51 23.35
CA ALA A 442 23.11 -18.15 21.97
C ALA A 442 21.97 -19.06 21.45
N ASP A 443 20.91 -18.46 20.92
CA ASP A 443 19.75 -19.20 20.42
C ASP A 443 19.81 -19.34 18.90
N SER A 444 20.12 -20.55 18.44
CA SER A 444 20.14 -20.92 17.02
C SER A 444 18.87 -21.64 16.56
N SER A 445 17.83 -21.76 17.40
CA SER A 445 16.60 -22.50 17.08
C SER A 445 15.77 -21.90 15.95
N LEU A 446 15.92 -20.60 15.71
CA LEU A 446 15.32 -19.86 14.59
C LEU A 446 16.31 -19.70 13.41
N GLY A 447 17.44 -20.41 13.44
CA GLY A 447 18.54 -20.29 12.48
C GLY A 447 19.79 -19.67 13.10
N THR A 448 20.95 -20.15 12.64
CA THR A 448 22.27 -19.74 13.15
C THR A 448 22.57 -18.25 12.96
N LEU A 449 21.93 -17.63 11.95
CA LEU A 449 22.04 -16.20 11.66
C LEU A 449 21.54 -15.29 12.79
N LEU A 450 20.59 -15.74 13.62
CA LEU A 450 20.13 -14.94 14.76
C LEU A 450 21.04 -15.09 15.97
N ALA A 451 21.79 -16.19 16.09
CA ALA A 451 22.74 -16.40 17.17
C ALA A 451 24.05 -15.59 17.00
N ASP A 452 24.30 -15.07 15.80
CA ASP A 452 25.51 -14.33 15.44
C ASP A 452 25.69 -13.07 16.30
N THR A 453 26.83 -13.00 16.98
CA THR A 453 27.15 -11.92 17.91
C THR A 453 27.57 -10.63 17.23
N ALA A 454 27.84 -10.67 15.92
CA ALA A 454 28.16 -9.48 15.14
C ALA A 454 26.93 -8.62 14.79
N TYR A 455 25.71 -9.11 15.06
CA TYR A 455 24.46 -8.44 14.75
C TYR A 455 23.61 -8.25 16.00
N ALA A 456 23.00 -7.08 16.13
CA ALA A 456 21.92 -6.85 17.07
C ALA A 456 20.61 -7.42 16.53
N ILE A 457 19.76 -7.92 17.41
CA ILE A 457 18.37 -8.24 17.08
C ILE A 457 17.50 -7.08 17.56
N HIS A 458 16.83 -6.40 16.64
CA HIS A 458 15.97 -5.26 16.98
C HIS A 458 14.54 -5.71 17.26
N ARG A 459 14.03 -6.67 16.47
CA ARG A 459 12.64 -7.09 16.58
C ARG A 459 12.41 -8.54 16.15
N LEU A 460 11.49 -9.20 16.85
CA LEU A 460 10.87 -10.45 16.42
C LEU A 460 9.36 -10.36 16.59
N VAL A 461 8.61 -10.75 15.57
CA VAL A 461 7.14 -10.86 15.62
C VAL A 461 6.72 -12.19 14.99
N GLU A 462 6.01 -13.02 15.74
CA GLU A 462 5.40 -14.24 15.19
C GLU A 462 4.00 -13.93 14.67
N ASP A 463 3.67 -14.42 13.47
CA ASP A 463 2.32 -14.29 12.91
C ASP A 463 1.43 -15.51 13.20
N GLY A 464 0.14 -15.40 12.86
CA GLY A 464 -0.84 -16.46 13.12
C GLY A 464 -0.59 -17.79 12.37
N ARG A 465 0.38 -17.82 11.44
CA ARG A 465 0.81 -19.04 10.72
C ARG A 465 2.11 -19.62 11.29
N GLY A 466 2.64 -19.05 12.36
CA GLY A 466 3.91 -19.46 12.98
C GLY A 466 5.15 -18.98 12.23
N ARG A 467 5.02 -18.06 11.26
CA ARG A 467 6.18 -17.42 10.63
C ARG A 467 6.72 -16.35 11.55
N VAL A 468 8.04 -16.17 11.57
CA VAL A 468 8.68 -15.16 12.42
C VAL A 468 9.27 -14.07 11.55
N TRP A 469 8.80 -12.85 11.75
CA TRP A 469 9.29 -11.64 11.10
C TRP A 469 10.40 -11.05 11.94
N VAL A 470 11.57 -10.86 11.35
CA VAL A 470 12.77 -10.45 12.09
C VAL A 470 13.42 -9.25 11.44
N GLU A 471 13.84 -8.32 12.29
CA GLU A 471 14.76 -7.24 11.96
C GLU A 471 16.04 -7.41 12.79
N ARG A 472 17.17 -7.52 12.10
CA ARG A 472 18.50 -7.56 12.71
C ARG A 472 19.41 -6.56 12.03
N GLY A 473 20.41 -6.06 12.74
CA GLY A 473 21.27 -5.01 12.19
C GLY A 473 22.66 -4.95 12.78
N LYS A 474 23.51 -4.23 12.06
CA LYS A 474 24.76 -3.64 12.55
C LYS A 474 24.75 -2.16 12.18
N GLU A 475 25.70 -1.39 12.71
CA GLU A 475 25.75 0.07 12.69
C GLU A 475 25.35 0.75 11.35
N ASN A 476 25.60 0.10 10.20
CA ASN A 476 25.24 0.61 8.87
C ASN A 476 24.48 -0.36 7.96
N SER A 477 23.87 -1.43 8.49
CA SER A 477 23.04 -2.33 7.68
C SER A 477 21.95 -3.00 8.49
N LEU A 478 20.73 -3.00 7.94
CA LEU A 478 19.58 -3.70 8.50
C LEU A 478 19.15 -4.81 7.53
N ASP A 479 18.86 -5.96 8.10
CA ASP A 479 18.43 -7.19 7.45
C ASP A 479 17.02 -7.50 7.95
N ILE A 480 16.03 -7.42 7.07
CA ILE A 480 14.65 -7.84 7.36
C ILE A 480 14.41 -9.18 6.65
N ALA A 481 13.84 -10.14 7.36
CA ALA A 481 13.50 -11.46 6.82
C ALA A 481 12.21 -12.01 7.41
N VAL A 482 11.57 -12.90 6.65
CA VAL A 482 10.51 -13.78 7.13
C VAL A 482 11.08 -15.18 7.28
N LEU A 483 10.93 -15.75 8.45
CA LEU A 483 11.32 -17.12 8.77
C LEU A 483 10.09 -18.00 8.68
N GLU A 484 10.05 -18.92 7.72
CA GLU A 484 8.94 -19.83 7.51
C GLU A 484 9.18 -21.18 8.19
N PRO A 485 8.25 -21.71 8.98
CA PRO A 485 8.43 -22.99 9.65
C PRO A 485 8.48 -24.14 8.63
N GLU A 486 9.44 -25.05 8.80
CA GLU A 486 9.58 -26.24 7.95
C GLU A 486 8.91 -27.48 8.58
N ALA A 487 8.38 -28.38 7.76
CA ALA A 487 7.66 -29.58 8.22
C ALA A 487 8.52 -30.54 9.06
N GLY A 488 9.86 -30.48 8.93
CA GLY A 488 10.82 -31.24 9.74
C GLY A 488 11.25 -30.56 11.04
N GLY A 489 10.70 -29.38 11.35
CA GLY A 489 11.23 -28.47 12.37
C GLY A 489 12.32 -27.55 11.82
N GLY A 490 12.48 -26.37 12.43
CA GLY A 490 13.37 -25.33 11.93
C GLY A 490 12.66 -24.29 11.06
N TYR A 491 13.45 -23.41 10.43
CA TYR A 491 12.94 -22.26 9.69
C TYR A 491 13.71 -22.00 8.40
N HIS A 492 12.98 -21.74 7.32
CA HIS A 492 13.49 -21.28 6.04
C HIS A 492 13.52 -19.73 5.99
N TRP A 493 14.64 -19.15 5.57
CA TRP A 493 14.81 -17.70 5.52
C TRP A 493 14.42 -17.11 4.18
N GLN A 494 13.37 -16.28 4.16
CA GLN A 494 12.92 -15.58 2.96
C GLN A 494 13.16 -14.07 3.06
N LYS A 495 14.00 -13.55 2.15
CA LYS A 495 14.19 -12.11 1.93
C LYS A 495 13.44 -11.60 0.70
N SER A 496 13.16 -12.47 -0.27
CA SER A 496 12.55 -12.12 -1.56
C SER A 496 11.24 -11.32 -1.48
N PRO A 497 10.29 -11.64 -0.57
CA PRO A 497 9.05 -10.88 -0.43
C PRO A 497 9.26 -9.40 -0.08
N LEU A 498 10.40 -9.07 0.52
CA LEU A 498 10.73 -7.74 1.02
C LEU A 498 11.64 -6.95 0.06
N LEU A 499 12.16 -7.58 -1.00
CA LEU A 499 13.09 -6.93 -1.94
C LEU A 499 12.49 -5.69 -2.61
N ARG A 500 11.18 -5.68 -2.89
CA ARG A 500 10.48 -4.51 -3.46
C ARG A 500 10.39 -3.33 -2.49
N MET A 501 10.72 -3.55 -1.21
CA MET A 501 10.79 -2.55 -0.16
C MET A 501 12.23 -2.23 0.26
N ASN A 502 13.25 -2.84 -0.34
CA ASN A 502 14.65 -2.63 0.07
C ASN A 502 15.11 -1.16 -0.07
N ASP A 503 14.52 -0.41 -1.00
CA ASP A 503 14.82 1.02 -1.18
C ASP A 503 14.05 1.91 -0.18
N LEU A 504 13.07 1.34 0.53
CA LEU A 504 12.40 1.99 1.65
C LEU A 504 13.32 1.83 2.86
N ARG A 505 13.84 2.96 3.35
CA ARG A 505 14.55 3.11 4.63
C ARG A 505 13.95 2.21 5.72
N PRO A 506 14.75 1.77 6.72
CA PRO A 506 14.41 0.66 7.59
C PRO A 506 12.97 0.65 8.08
N ALA A 507 12.32 -0.51 7.93
CA ALA A 507 10.97 -0.73 8.41
C ALA A 507 11.00 -0.85 9.93
N TRP A 508 10.77 0.28 10.62
CA TRP A 508 10.75 0.36 12.07
C TRP A 508 9.66 -0.49 12.73
N VAL A 509 8.62 -0.90 11.97
CA VAL A 509 7.52 -1.73 12.45
C VAL A 509 7.07 -2.71 11.39
N ILE A 510 6.85 -3.96 11.81
CA ILE A 510 6.21 -5.01 11.02
C ILE A 510 4.98 -5.47 11.78
N TYR A 511 3.81 -5.35 11.15
CA TYR A 511 2.55 -5.89 11.63
C TYR A 511 2.01 -6.88 10.60
N PRO A 512 2.20 -8.19 10.80
CA PRO A 512 1.56 -9.18 9.95
C PRO A 512 0.08 -9.22 10.28
N GLU A 513 -0.78 -8.96 9.30
CA GLU A 513 -2.22 -9.09 9.53
C GLU A 513 -2.57 -10.56 9.86
N PRO A 514 -3.41 -10.81 10.88
CA PRO A 514 -4.00 -12.12 11.09
C PRO A 514 -4.84 -12.46 9.86
N GLY A 515 -4.34 -13.39 9.04
CA GLY A 515 -4.99 -13.82 7.80
C GLY A 515 -6.03 -14.91 7.99
#